data_AF-A0A6P1EH49-F1
#
_entry.id   AF-A0A6P1EH49-F1
#
_cell.length_a   1.000
_cell.length_b   1.000
_cell.length_c   1.000
_cell.angle_alpha   90.00
_cell.angle_beta   90.00
_cell.angle_gamma   90.00
#
_symmetry.space_group_name_H-M   'P 1'
#
loop_
_entity.id
_entity.type
_entity.pdbx_description
1 polymer ?
#
loop_
_entity_poly.entity_id
_entity_poly.type
_entity_poly.pdbx_seq_one_letter_code
_entity_poly.pdbx_strand_id
1 'polypeptide(L)'
;MSDACGELRYTITAAHTRRWVDEALEREMRRDDALAERLGAMQQRAVLPMLMLLPACGAGWLLIHRGATPETWMTLALAALLLVPAWRVARPFTARLRRTMAQQQTDSTAGGRPVRRALAELTLTTRFKRLQGDYRVHFDAQGMQVAQAGQRPALLRWSDVVHVRETEAFLVVACTSLHRRGQAYWIPKHSAAMDPEVYREGMQGLLGHCRAAAAMV
;
A
#
# COMPACT_ATOMS: atom_id res chain seq x y z
N MET A 1 33.87 -6.50 -26.30
CA MET A 1 32.86 -6.59 -25.24
C MET A 1 31.59 -7.01 -25.93
N SER A 2 31.11 -8.25 -25.72
CA SER A 2 30.00 -8.79 -26.51
C SER A 2 28.76 -7.94 -26.35
N ASP A 3 28.33 -7.32 -27.44
CA ASP A 3 26.99 -6.80 -27.62
C ASP A 3 26.04 -8.00 -27.55
N ALA A 4 25.63 -8.36 -26.33
CA ALA A 4 24.68 -9.44 -26.10
C ALA A 4 23.29 -8.97 -26.57
N CYS A 5 23.08 -9.00 -27.88
CA CYS A 5 21.76 -8.88 -28.47
C CYS A 5 21.01 -10.19 -28.24
N GLY A 6 19.79 -10.12 -27.70
CA GLY A 6 19.00 -11.30 -27.42
C GLY A 6 17.51 -11.08 -27.59
N GLU A 7 16.80 -12.16 -27.90
CA GLU A 7 15.35 -12.20 -27.94
C GLU A 7 14.85 -13.15 -26.84
N LEU A 8 13.89 -12.67 -26.04
CA LEU A 8 13.16 -13.45 -25.06
C LEU A 8 11.69 -13.50 -25.46
N ARG A 9 11.15 -14.71 -25.54
CA ARG A 9 9.72 -14.93 -25.82
C ARG A 9 9.08 -15.57 -24.61
N TYR A 10 8.01 -14.96 -24.11
CA TYR A 10 7.27 -15.52 -22.99
C TYR A 10 5.78 -15.25 -23.04
N THR A 11 5.01 -16.16 -22.44
CA THR A 11 3.57 -16.04 -22.31
C THR A 11 3.19 -15.86 -20.85
N ILE A 12 2.44 -14.80 -20.54
CA ILE A 12 1.83 -14.62 -19.22
C ILE A 12 0.47 -15.31 -19.25
N THR A 13 0.37 -16.46 -18.58
CA THR A 13 -0.87 -17.25 -18.51
C THR A 13 -1.78 -16.81 -17.36
N ALA A 14 -3.06 -17.19 -17.43
CA ALA A 14 -4.03 -16.92 -16.36
C ALA A 14 -3.61 -17.50 -15.00
N ALA A 15 -2.90 -18.63 -14.97
CA ALA A 15 -2.39 -19.24 -13.75
C ALA A 15 -1.37 -18.36 -13.03
N HIS A 16 -0.46 -17.73 -13.78
CA HIS A 16 0.50 -16.76 -13.23
C HIS A 16 -0.22 -15.54 -12.67
N THR A 17 -1.23 -15.03 -13.38
CA THR A 17 -1.99 -13.87 -12.91
C THR A 17 -2.83 -14.15 -11.67
N ARG A 18 -3.38 -15.36 -11.49
CA ARG A 18 -4.12 -15.73 -10.28
C ARG A 18 -3.21 -15.70 -9.05
N ARG A 19 -2.02 -16.32 -9.17
CA ARG A 19 -1.02 -16.27 -8.09
C ARG A 19 -0.61 -14.83 -7.75
N TRP A 20 -0.50 -13.95 -8.73
CA TRP A 20 -0.25 -12.52 -8.51
C TRP A 20 -1.39 -11.79 -7.82
N VAL A 21 -2.64 -12.08 -8.20
CA VAL A 21 -3.81 -11.51 -7.55
C VAL A 21 -3.83 -11.92 -6.09
N ASP A 22 -3.61 -13.21 -5.79
CA ASP A 22 -3.63 -13.73 -4.42
C ASP A 22 -2.55 -13.09 -3.55
N GLU A 23 -1.30 -13.06 -4.02
CA GLU A 23 -0.19 -12.43 -3.28
C GLU A 23 -0.39 -10.92 -3.09
N ALA A 24 -0.85 -10.21 -4.13
CA ALA A 24 -1.08 -8.77 -4.05
C ALA A 24 -2.26 -8.46 -3.13
N LEU A 25 -3.32 -9.27 -3.18
CA LEU A 25 -4.49 -9.16 -2.33
C LEU A 25 -4.10 -9.36 -0.87
N GLU A 26 -3.27 -10.35 -0.56
CA GLU A 26 -2.82 -10.60 0.81
C GLU A 26 -1.98 -9.44 1.35
N ARG A 27 -1.07 -8.87 0.55
CA ARG A 27 -0.29 -7.69 0.94
C ARG A 27 -1.17 -6.48 1.20
N GLU A 28 -2.16 -6.24 0.35
CA GLU A 28 -3.06 -5.10 0.50
C GLU A 28 -3.94 -5.25 1.75
N MET A 29 -4.48 -6.46 1.98
CA MET A 29 -5.23 -6.76 3.21
C MET A 29 -4.39 -6.56 4.47
N ARG A 30 -3.12 -6.98 4.48
CA ARG A 30 -2.22 -6.74 5.63
C ARG A 30 -1.96 -5.26 5.88
N ARG A 31 -1.86 -4.43 4.82
CA ARG A 31 -1.70 -2.98 4.97
C ARG A 31 -2.96 -2.33 5.52
N ASP A 32 -4.12 -2.70 4.99
CA ASP A 32 -5.41 -2.24 5.46
C ASP A 32 -5.63 -2.62 6.94
N ASP A 33 -5.32 -3.86 7.32
CA ASP A 33 -5.39 -4.33 8.70
C ASP A 33 -4.45 -3.51 9.61
N ALA A 34 -3.20 -3.25 9.18
CA ALA A 34 -2.26 -2.43 9.94
C ALA A 34 -2.71 -0.96 10.08
N LEU A 35 -3.36 -0.39 9.06
CA LEU A 35 -3.93 0.95 9.13
C LEU A 35 -5.14 1.00 10.06
N ALA A 36 -6.01 -0.01 10.00
CA ALA A 36 -7.17 -0.13 10.89
C ALA A 36 -6.73 -0.23 12.36
N GLU A 37 -5.70 -1.01 12.65
CA GLU A 37 -5.11 -1.11 13.99
C GLU A 37 -4.52 0.23 14.46
N ARG A 38 -3.78 0.93 13.61
CA ARG A 38 -3.21 2.25 13.94
C ARG A 38 -4.29 3.28 14.23
N LEU A 39 -5.33 3.32 13.40
CA LEU A 39 -6.47 4.22 13.58
C LEU A 39 -7.24 3.88 14.86
N GLY A 40 -7.47 2.59 15.14
CA GLY A 40 -8.07 2.13 16.39
C GLY A 40 -7.27 2.55 17.62
N ALA A 41 -5.95 2.37 17.58
CA ALA A 41 -5.07 2.78 18.67
C ALA A 41 -5.07 4.31 18.87
N MET A 42 -5.03 5.10 17.79
CA MET A 42 -5.12 6.56 17.86
C MET A 42 -6.46 7.02 18.42
N GLN A 43 -7.56 6.46 17.93
CA GLN A 43 -8.90 6.79 18.39
C GLN A 43 -9.04 6.47 19.89
N GLN A 44 -8.59 5.30 20.33
CA GLN A 44 -8.59 4.91 21.75
C GLN A 44 -7.74 5.82 22.62
N ARG A 45 -6.62 6.34 22.10
CA ARG A 45 -5.74 7.29 22.81
C ARG A 45 -6.32 8.71 22.85
N ALA A 46 -7.10 9.10 21.84
CA ALA A 46 -7.73 10.41 21.72
C ALA A 46 -9.04 10.56 22.52
N VAL A 47 -9.73 9.46 22.87
CA VAL A 47 -10.96 9.53 23.70
C VAL A 47 -10.72 10.25 25.04
N LEU A 48 -9.60 9.96 25.71
CA LEU A 48 -9.28 10.53 27.03
C LEU A 48 -9.04 12.06 26.98
N PRO A 49 -8.17 12.60 26.10
CA PRO A 49 -7.98 14.04 26.01
C PRO A 49 -9.22 14.78 25.49
N MET A 50 -10.02 14.17 24.61
CA MET A 50 -11.27 14.80 24.12
C MET A 50 -12.29 14.97 25.26
N LEU A 51 -12.37 13.99 26.17
CA LEU A 51 -13.21 14.08 27.37
C LEU A 51 -12.70 15.10 28.40
N MET A 52 -11.41 15.42 28.40
CA MET A 52 -10.80 16.48 29.23
C MET A 52 -10.98 17.87 28.63
N LEU A 53 -10.95 17.98 27.30
CA LEU A 53 -11.06 19.25 26.58
C LEU A 53 -12.46 19.86 26.70
N LEU A 54 -13.53 19.07 26.67
CA LEU A 54 -14.90 19.57 26.83
C LEU A 54 -15.12 20.39 28.12
N PRO A 55 -14.80 19.88 29.32
CA PRO A 55 -14.95 20.64 30.55
C PRO A 55 -13.93 21.79 30.66
N ALA A 56 -12.70 21.63 30.15
CA ALA A 56 -11.71 22.70 30.14
C ALA A 56 -12.13 23.89 29.25
N CYS A 57 -12.70 23.62 28.08
CA CYS A 57 -13.27 24.64 27.20
C CYS A 57 -14.49 25.32 27.84
N GLY A 58 -15.34 24.57 28.55
CA GLY A 58 -16.46 25.14 29.30
C GLY A 58 -16.01 26.09 30.41
N ALA A 59 -14.96 25.73 31.15
CA ALA A 59 -14.36 26.58 32.17
C ALA A 59 -13.66 27.82 31.57
N GLY A 60 -12.94 27.66 30.47
CA GLY A 60 -12.31 28.76 29.74
C GLY A 60 -13.32 29.74 29.15
N TRP A 61 -14.43 29.24 28.58
CA TRP A 61 -15.54 30.06 28.10
C TRP A 61 -16.17 30.89 29.21
N LEU A 62 -16.41 30.29 30.38
CA LEU A 62 -16.92 30.98 31.57
C LEU A 62 -16.00 32.10 32.05
N LEU A 63 -14.69 31.87 32.04
CA LEU A 63 -13.68 32.88 32.41
C LEU A 63 -13.63 34.06 31.43
N ILE A 64 -13.74 33.80 30.13
CA ILE A 64 -13.74 34.86 29.10
C ILE A 64 -15.01 35.71 29.16
N HIS A 65 -16.18 35.09 29.41
CA HIS A 65 -17.46 35.79 29.35
C HIS A 65 -17.86 36.53 30.63
N ARG A 66 -17.42 36.07 31.82
CA ARG A 66 -17.77 36.70 33.11
C ARG A 66 -16.64 37.53 33.74
N GLY A 67 -15.41 37.42 33.24
CA GLY A 67 -14.24 38.06 33.82
C GLY A 67 -13.79 37.41 35.13
N ALA A 68 -12.54 37.64 35.52
CA ALA A 68 -11.93 37.04 36.72
C ALA A 68 -12.39 37.74 38.01
N THR A 69 -13.64 37.53 38.41
CA THR A 69 -14.19 38.01 39.68
C THR A 69 -13.99 36.95 40.78
N PRO A 70 -13.94 37.32 42.07
CA PRO A 70 -13.81 36.34 43.16
C PRO A 70 -14.94 35.29 43.16
N GLU A 71 -16.11 35.65 42.65
CA GLU A 71 -17.26 34.77 42.46
C GLU A 71 -16.96 33.70 41.38
N THR A 72 -16.28 34.08 40.28
CA THR A 72 -15.83 33.09 39.29
C THR A 72 -14.82 32.10 39.88
N TRP A 73 -13.92 32.54 40.77
CA TRP A 73 -13.01 31.64 41.48
C TRP A 73 -13.74 30.65 42.39
N MET A 74 -14.78 31.07 43.10
CA MET A 74 -15.64 30.15 43.87
C MET A 74 -16.36 29.16 42.95
N THR A 75 -16.92 29.60 41.82
CA THR A 75 -17.56 28.67 40.86
C THR A 75 -16.55 27.71 40.24
N LEU A 76 -15.30 28.15 40.02
CA LEU A 76 -14.23 27.32 39.50
C LEU A 76 -13.77 26.28 40.53
N ALA A 77 -13.63 26.69 41.80
CA ALA A 77 -13.29 25.80 42.91
C ALA A 77 -14.40 24.77 43.15
N LEU A 78 -15.67 25.19 43.12
CA LEU A 78 -16.82 24.31 43.25
C LEU A 78 -16.92 23.34 42.06
N ALA A 79 -16.69 23.83 40.83
CA ALA A 79 -16.64 23.01 39.64
C ALA A 79 -15.51 21.99 39.71
N ALA A 80 -14.31 22.37 40.15
CA ALA A 80 -13.19 21.48 40.36
C ALA A 80 -13.49 20.42 41.44
N LEU A 81 -14.14 20.83 42.53
CA LEU A 81 -14.54 19.94 43.63
C LEU A 81 -15.59 18.90 43.17
N LEU A 82 -16.50 19.29 42.28
CA LEU A 82 -17.51 18.40 41.68
C LEU A 82 -16.94 17.54 40.53
N LEU A 83 -15.89 18.01 39.86
CA LEU A 83 -15.22 17.28 38.78
C LEU A 83 -14.48 16.04 39.29
N VAL A 84 -13.89 16.09 40.48
CA VAL A 84 -13.16 14.96 41.09
C VAL A 84 -14.04 13.72 41.33
N PRO A 85 -15.23 13.82 41.95
CA PRO A 85 -16.14 12.68 42.10
C PRO A 85 -16.78 12.28 40.77
N ALA A 86 -17.15 13.26 39.92
CA ALA A 86 -17.64 12.96 38.57
C ALA A 86 -16.61 12.16 37.74
N TRP A 87 -15.31 12.44 37.92
CA TRP A 87 -14.21 11.71 37.29
C TRP A 87 -14.10 10.25 37.78
N ARG A 88 -14.27 10.02 39.09
CA ARG A 88 -14.27 8.66 39.67
C ARG A 88 -15.40 7.80 39.10
N VAL A 89 -16.57 8.40 38.87
CA VAL A 89 -17.75 7.73 38.29
C VAL A 89 -17.64 7.61 36.75
N ALA A 90 -17.04 8.59 36.08
CA ALA A 90 -16.82 8.56 34.64
C ALA A 90 -15.76 7.54 34.22
N ARG A 91 -14.74 7.26 35.05
CA ARG A 91 -13.69 6.25 34.75
C ARG A 91 -14.23 4.88 34.32
N PRO A 92 -15.09 4.18 35.09
CA PRO A 92 -15.66 2.92 34.66
C PRO A 92 -16.55 3.07 33.41
N PHE A 93 -17.21 4.22 33.26
CA PHE A 93 -18.03 4.50 32.07
C PHE A 93 -17.18 4.67 30.80
N THR A 94 -16.03 5.34 30.90
CA THR A 94 -15.06 5.46 29.79
C THR A 94 -14.42 4.12 29.45
N ALA A 95 -14.17 3.26 30.44
CA ALA A 95 -13.72 1.89 30.19
C ALA A 95 -14.79 1.06 29.46
N ARG A 96 -16.07 1.28 29.79
CA ARG A 96 -17.21 0.64 29.12
C ARG A 96 -17.37 1.15 27.69
N LEU A 97 -17.31 2.46 27.48
CA LEU A 97 -17.32 3.10 26.15
C LEU A 97 -16.16 2.65 25.28
N ARG A 98 -14.96 2.49 25.87
CA ARG A 98 -13.79 1.93 25.17
C ARG A 98 -14.03 0.49 24.72
N ARG A 99 -14.66 -0.34 25.56
CA ARG A 99 -15.01 -1.72 25.20
C ARG A 99 -16.06 -1.78 24.10
N THR A 100 -17.10 -0.95 24.17
CA THR A 100 -18.15 -0.91 23.13
C THR A 100 -17.62 -0.35 21.82
N MET A 101 -16.74 0.66 21.85
CA MET A 101 -16.08 1.16 20.64
C MET A 101 -15.12 0.13 20.06
N ALA A 102 -14.36 -0.59 20.90
CA ALA A 102 -13.52 -1.69 20.43
C ALA A 102 -14.36 -2.80 19.76
N GLN A 103 -15.51 -3.15 20.33
CA GLN A 103 -16.45 -4.11 19.73
C GLN A 103 -17.08 -3.60 18.41
N GLN A 104 -17.56 -2.35 18.38
CA GLN A 104 -18.09 -1.75 17.14
C GLN A 104 -17.01 -1.64 16.06
N GLN A 105 -15.77 -1.41 16.45
CA GLN A 105 -14.65 -1.37 15.52
C GLN A 105 -14.32 -2.76 15.00
N THR A 106 -14.28 -3.79 15.85
CA THR A 106 -14.12 -5.18 15.36
C THR A 106 -15.27 -5.60 14.44
N ASP A 107 -16.51 -5.22 14.76
CA ASP A 107 -17.70 -5.60 13.99
C ASP A 107 -17.78 -4.87 12.64
N SER A 108 -17.49 -3.56 12.62
CA SER A 108 -17.44 -2.79 11.37
C SER A 108 -16.30 -3.21 10.45
N THR A 109 -15.13 -3.53 11.03
CA THR A 109 -13.99 -4.05 10.28
C THR A 109 -14.30 -5.45 9.73
N ALA A 110 -14.95 -6.31 10.51
CA ALA A 110 -15.35 -7.66 10.09
C ALA A 110 -16.43 -7.64 8.98
N GLY A 111 -17.43 -6.75 9.09
CA GLY A 111 -18.52 -6.65 8.12
C GLY A 111 -18.10 -6.06 6.77
N GLY A 112 -17.16 -5.10 6.76
CA GLY A 112 -16.66 -4.47 5.53
C GLY A 112 -15.55 -5.23 4.81
N ARG A 113 -14.85 -6.14 5.51
CA ARG A 113 -13.72 -6.93 4.97
C ARG A 113 -14.05 -7.73 3.71
N PRO A 114 -15.16 -8.49 3.61
CA PRO A 114 -15.46 -9.28 2.41
C PRO A 114 -15.70 -8.40 1.18
N VAL A 115 -16.37 -7.25 1.36
CA VAL A 115 -16.63 -6.30 0.27
C VAL A 115 -15.35 -5.64 -0.19
N ARG A 116 -14.50 -5.17 0.74
CA ARG A 116 -13.19 -4.57 0.40
C ARG A 116 -12.27 -5.57 -0.28
N ARG A 117 -12.24 -6.82 0.20
CA ARG A 117 -11.50 -7.92 -0.43
C ARG A 117 -11.99 -8.19 -1.85
N ALA A 118 -13.30 -8.32 -2.06
CA ALA A 118 -13.87 -8.57 -3.38
C ALA A 118 -13.55 -7.43 -4.36
N LEU A 119 -13.64 -6.18 -3.91
CA LEU A 119 -13.31 -5.02 -4.74
C LEU A 119 -11.82 -4.95 -5.09
N ALA A 120 -10.93 -5.23 -4.12
CA ALA A 120 -9.49 -5.31 -4.35
C ALA A 120 -9.16 -6.47 -5.30
N GLU A 121 -9.75 -7.64 -5.11
CA GLU A 121 -9.59 -8.81 -5.98
C GLU A 121 -10.03 -8.51 -7.41
N LEU A 122 -11.21 -7.91 -7.60
CA LEU A 122 -11.70 -7.51 -8.92
C LEU A 122 -10.76 -6.51 -9.60
N THR A 123 -10.29 -5.50 -8.86
CA THR A 123 -9.38 -4.48 -9.38
C THR A 123 -8.05 -5.08 -9.80
N LEU A 124 -7.47 -5.93 -8.96
CA LEU A 124 -6.21 -6.64 -9.23
C LEU A 124 -6.38 -7.61 -10.41
N THR A 125 -7.46 -8.38 -10.44
CA THR A 125 -7.75 -9.31 -11.53
C THR A 125 -7.87 -8.58 -12.85
N THR A 126 -8.58 -7.46 -12.88
CA THR A 126 -8.73 -6.64 -14.11
C THR A 126 -7.38 -6.10 -14.57
N ARG A 127 -6.54 -5.64 -13.63
CA ARG A 127 -5.20 -5.12 -13.92
C ARG A 127 -4.26 -6.20 -14.46
N PHE A 128 -4.20 -7.37 -13.81
CA PHE A 128 -3.33 -8.46 -14.22
C PHE A 128 -3.86 -9.19 -15.46
N LYS A 129 -5.18 -9.23 -15.69
CA LYS A 129 -5.76 -9.77 -16.92
C LYS A 129 -5.30 -9.01 -18.15
N ARG A 130 -5.10 -7.69 -18.07
CA ARG A 130 -4.52 -6.88 -19.16
C ARG A 130 -3.07 -7.25 -19.47
N LEU A 131 -2.35 -7.83 -18.50
CA LEU A 131 -0.98 -8.30 -18.68
C LEU A 131 -0.92 -9.71 -19.28
N GLN A 132 -2.03 -10.43 -19.40
CA GLN A 132 -2.03 -11.74 -20.05
C GLN A 132 -1.78 -11.60 -21.54
N GLY A 133 -1.03 -12.56 -22.10
CA GLY A 133 -0.73 -12.62 -23.52
C GLY A 133 0.71 -13.01 -23.80
N ASP A 134 1.04 -12.99 -25.09
CA ASP A 134 2.36 -13.32 -25.59
C ASP A 134 3.19 -12.04 -25.73
N TYR A 135 4.41 -12.11 -25.20
CA TYR A 135 5.37 -11.02 -25.21
C TYR A 135 6.65 -11.47 -25.91
N ARG A 136 7.23 -10.53 -26.64
CA ARG A 136 8.58 -10.63 -27.19
C ARG A 136 9.38 -9.46 -26.67
N VAL A 137 10.51 -9.76 -26.07
CA VAL A 137 11.45 -8.78 -25.57
C VAL A 137 12.72 -8.91 -26.38
N HIS A 138 13.03 -7.89 -27.16
CA HIS A 138 14.32 -7.77 -27.82
C HIS A 138 15.16 -6.80 -27.02
N PHE A 139 16.40 -7.14 -26.72
CA PHE A 139 17.31 -6.24 -26.01
C PHE A 139 18.63 -6.12 -26.75
N ASP A 140 19.20 -4.93 -26.68
CA ASP A 140 20.47 -4.56 -27.30
C ASP A 140 21.28 -3.68 -26.33
N ALA A 141 22.44 -3.20 -26.77
CA ALA A 141 23.31 -2.34 -25.96
C ALA A 141 22.67 -0.97 -25.61
N GLN A 142 21.65 -0.53 -26.33
CA GLN A 142 21.01 0.79 -26.18
C GLN A 142 19.73 0.74 -25.34
N GLY A 143 19.02 -0.39 -25.37
CA GLY A 143 17.78 -0.57 -24.65
C GLY A 143 17.10 -1.92 -24.85
N MET A 144 15.82 -1.93 -24.50
CA MET A 144 14.91 -3.06 -24.56
C MET A 144 13.65 -2.64 -25.31
N GLN A 145 13.21 -3.46 -26.26
CA GLN A 145 11.94 -3.34 -26.94
C GLN A 145 11.01 -4.44 -26.45
N VAL A 146 9.88 -4.06 -25.86
CA VAL A 146 8.84 -4.98 -25.40
C VAL A 146 7.67 -4.90 -26.37
N ALA A 147 7.42 -5.98 -27.11
CA ALA A 147 6.26 -6.12 -27.98
C ALA A 147 5.28 -7.12 -27.38
N GLN A 148 4.06 -6.67 -27.12
CA GLN A 148 2.93 -7.56 -26.81
C GLN A 148 2.20 -7.89 -28.11
N ALA A 149 1.74 -9.14 -28.26
CA ALA A 149 0.94 -9.53 -29.41
C ALA A 149 -0.26 -8.58 -29.60
N GLY A 150 -0.36 -7.96 -30.79
CA GLY A 150 -1.42 -7.02 -31.13
C GLY A 150 -1.21 -5.58 -30.63
N GLN A 151 -0.10 -5.25 -29.97
CA GLN A 151 0.25 -3.88 -29.58
C GLN A 151 1.51 -3.38 -30.29
N ARG A 152 1.66 -2.04 -30.33
CA ARG A 152 2.90 -1.42 -30.82
C ARG A 152 4.05 -1.74 -29.85
N PRO A 153 5.25 -2.07 -30.37
CA PRO A 153 6.43 -2.26 -29.54
C PRO A 153 6.71 -1.00 -28.70
N ALA A 154 6.98 -1.20 -27.43
CA ALA A 154 7.43 -0.15 -26.53
C ALA A 154 8.95 -0.20 -26.41
N LEU A 155 9.61 0.89 -26.78
CA LEU A 155 11.05 1.05 -26.61
C LEU A 155 11.36 1.61 -25.21
N LEU A 156 12.32 0.99 -24.53
CA LEU A 156 12.79 1.33 -23.20
C LEU A 156 14.31 1.46 -23.25
N ARG A 157 14.84 2.66 -23.04
CA ARG A 157 16.29 2.89 -23.01
C ARG A 157 16.84 2.52 -21.64
N TRP A 158 18.05 1.98 -21.59
CA TRP A 158 18.70 1.66 -20.32
C TRP A 158 18.88 2.87 -19.41
N SER A 159 19.16 4.05 -20.00
CA SER A 159 19.24 5.33 -19.29
C SER A 159 17.96 5.73 -18.56
N ASP A 160 16.81 5.22 -18.99
CA ASP A 160 15.51 5.60 -18.45
C ASP A 160 15.03 4.63 -17.36
N VAL A 161 15.78 3.56 -17.10
CA VAL A 161 15.43 2.52 -16.12
C VAL A 161 15.71 3.02 -14.71
N VAL A 162 14.65 3.30 -13.95
CA VAL A 162 14.75 3.81 -12.57
C VAL A 162 14.44 2.76 -11.52
N HIS A 163 13.81 1.67 -11.90
CA HIS A 163 13.44 0.62 -10.97
C HIS A 163 13.67 -0.75 -11.60
N VAL A 164 14.58 -1.50 -11.00
CA VAL A 164 14.82 -2.92 -11.30
C VAL A 164 14.63 -3.68 -10.00
N ARG A 165 13.74 -4.67 -10.01
CA ARG A 165 13.54 -5.58 -8.89
C ARG A 165 13.54 -7.01 -9.37
N GLU A 166 14.44 -7.79 -8.82
CA GLU A 166 14.48 -9.22 -9.01
C GLU A 166 13.61 -9.91 -7.94
N THR A 167 12.73 -10.80 -8.37
CA THR A 167 11.91 -11.67 -7.52
C THR A 167 12.22 -13.13 -7.88
N GLU A 168 11.82 -14.08 -7.03
CA GLU A 168 12.07 -15.51 -7.26
C GLU A 168 11.57 -16.00 -8.62
N ALA A 169 10.41 -15.52 -9.07
CA ALA A 169 9.81 -15.94 -10.34
C ALA A 169 9.89 -14.90 -11.47
N PHE A 170 10.24 -13.64 -11.18
CA PHE A 170 10.13 -12.53 -12.16
C PHE A 170 11.24 -11.50 -12.03
N LEU A 171 11.56 -10.88 -13.15
CA LEU A 171 12.29 -9.63 -13.23
C LEU A 171 11.28 -8.51 -13.49
N VAL A 172 11.27 -7.50 -12.61
CA VAL A 172 10.41 -6.32 -12.71
C VAL A 172 11.26 -5.14 -13.12
N VAL A 173 10.95 -4.54 -14.27
CA VAL A 173 11.69 -3.39 -14.81
C VAL A 173 10.70 -2.26 -15.08
N ALA A 174 10.98 -1.07 -14.55
CA ALA A 174 10.21 0.12 -14.86
C ALA A 174 11.14 1.27 -15.27
N CYS A 175 10.83 1.90 -16.39
CA CYS A 175 11.40 3.18 -16.75
C CYS A 175 10.70 4.33 -16.03
N THR A 176 11.28 5.52 -16.05
CA THR A 176 10.74 6.73 -15.40
C THR A 176 9.26 6.97 -15.73
N SER A 177 8.87 6.81 -17.00
CA SER A 177 7.50 7.03 -17.45
C SER A 177 6.53 5.97 -16.91
N LEU A 178 6.94 4.71 -16.84
CA LEU A 178 6.15 3.62 -16.27
C LEU A 178 6.07 3.73 -14.74
N HIS A 179 7.20 4.05 -14.09
CA HIS A 179 7.25 4.20 -12.64
C HIS A 179 6.34 5.34 -12.16
N ARG A 180 6.32 6.49 -12.86
CA ARG A 180 5.38 7.59 -12.58
C ARG A 180 3.91 7.18 -12.71
N ARG A 181 3.60 6.19 -13.56
CA ARG A 181 2.24 5.63 -13.74
C ARG A 181 1.97 4.44 -12.81
N GLY A 182 2.90 4.10 -11.92
CA GLY A 182 2.82 2.92 -11.06
C GLY A 182 2.83 1.60 -11.84
N GLN A 183 3.35 1.58 -13.06
CA GLN A 183 3.44 0.42 -13.94
C GLN A 183 4.88 -0.09 -14.04
N ALA A 184 5.03 -1.36 -14.40
CA ALA A 184 6.32 -2.01 -14.65
C ALA A 184 6.13 -3.15 -15.65
N TYR A 185 7.18 -3.50 -16.38
CA TYR A 185 7.25 -4.72 -17.16
C TYR A 185 7.59 -5.88 -16.26
N TRP A 186 6.84 -6.97 -16.41
CA TRP A 186 7.00 -8.20 -15.66
C TRP A 186 7.50 -9.27 -16.63
N ILE A 187 8.74 -9.69 -16.44
CA ILE A 187 9.39 -10.67 -17.29
C ILE A 187 9.57 -11.94 -16.45
N PRO A 188 8.92 -13.07 -16.79
CA PRO A 188 9.08 -14.31 -16.05
C PRO A 188 10.51 -14.84 -16.19
N LYS A 189 11.05 -15.43 -15.13
CA LYS A 189 12.38 -16.09 -15.21
C LYS A 189 12.35 -17.43 -15.93
N HIS A 190 11.15 -18.00 -16.09
CA HIS A 190 10.94 -19.25 -16.79
C HIS A 190 9.83 -19.08 -17.82
N SER A 191 10.04 -19.57 -19.03
CA SER A 191 9.00 -19.64 -20.03
C SER A 191 9.03 -20.98 -20.75
N ALA A 192 7.85 -21.51 -21.05
CA ALA A 192 7.69 -22.66 -21.94
C ALA A 192 7.60 -22.25 -23.43
N ALA A 193 7.63 -20.94 -23.73
CA ALA A 193 7.48 -20.42 -25.08
C ALA A 193 8.79 -20.43 -25.89
N MET A 194 9.91 -20.78 -25.25
CA MET A 194 11.25 -20.83 -25.84
C MET A 194 12.02 -21.98 -25.20
N ASP A 195 13.08 -22.43 -25.87
CA ASP A 195 14.02 -23.38 -25.28
C ASP A 195 14.55 -22.85 -23.93
N PRO A 196 14.50 -23.64 -22.85
CA PRO A 196 14.83 -23.16 -21.51
C PRO A 196 16.28 -22.74 -21.36
N GLU A 197 17.22 -23.33 -22.11
CA GLU A 197 18.63 -22.92 -22.06
C GLU A 197 18.84 -21.59 -22.76
N VAL A 198 18.26 -21.41 -23.95
CA VAL A 198 18.32 -20.14 -24.67
C VAL A 198 17.61 -19.02 -23.90
N TYR A 199 16.48 -19.33 -23.27
CA TYR A 199 15.76 -18.38 -22.41
C TYR A 199 16.59 -17.97 -21.20
N ARG A 200 17.28 -18.93 -20.57
CA ARG A 200 18.13 -18.68 -19.40
C ARG A 200 19.34 -17.82 -19.78
N GLU A 201 19.99 -18.09 -20.90
CA GLU A 201 21.10 -17.30 -21.42
C GLU A 201 20.67 -15.88 -21.75
N GLY A 202 19.56 -15.71 -22.49
CA GLY A 202 18.99 -14.41 -22.79
C GLY A 202 18.59 -13.63 -21.53
N MET A 203 18.02 -14.31 -20.53
CA MET A 203 17.67 -13.70 -19.25
C MET A 203 18.90 -13.25 -18.47
N GLN A 204 20.00 -14.02 -18.48
CA GLN A 204 21.26 -13.61 -17.86
C GLN A 204 21.86 -12.38 -18.54
N GLY A 205 21.83 -12.31 -19.88
CA GLY A 205 22.22 -11.13 -20.63
C GLY A 205 21.38 -9.91 -20.25
N LEU A 206 20.05 -10.07 -20.22
CA LEU A 206 19.12 -9.02 -19.82
C LEU A 206 19.36 -8.54 -18.38
N LEU A 207 19.60 -9.45 -17.44
CA LEU A 207 19.94 -9.13 -16.05
C LEU A 207 21.26 -8.36 -15.95
N GLY A 208 22.25 -8.71 -16.78
CA GLY A 208 23.51 -7.97 -16.89
C GLY A 208 23.27 -6.52 -17.28
N HIS A 209 22.51 -6.28 -18.35
CA HIS A 209 22.15 -4.92 -18.79
C HIS A 209 21.32 -4.16 -17.75
N CYS A 210 20.32 -4.81 -17.13
CA CYS A 210 19.50 -4.19 -16.09
C CYS A 210 20.30 -3.79 -14.85
N ARG A 211 21.25 -4.63 -14.41
CA ARG A 211 22.12 -4.33 -13.25
C ARG A 211 23.10 -3.21 -13.57
N ALA A 212 23.67 -3.21 -14.77
CA ALA A 212 24.54 -2.13 -15.23
C ALA A 212 23.77 -0.80 -15.28
N ALA A 213 22.53 -0.81 -15.81
CA ALA A 213 21.67 0.38 -15.84
C ALA A 213 21.31 0.88 -14.44
N ALA A 214 20.94 -0.02 -13.52
CA ALA A 214 20.60 0.34 -12.14
C ALA A 214 21.80 0.88 -11.35
N ALA A 215 23.04 0.49 -11.71
CA ALA A 215 24.25 1.03 -11.10
C ALA A 215 24.65 2.43 -11.62
N MET A 216 24.04 2.89 -12.72
CA MET A 216 24.28 4.23 -13.29
C MET A 216 23.29 5.29 -12.78
N VAL A 217 22.24 4.88 -12.05
CA VAL A 217 21.21 5.75 -11.45
C VAL A 217 21.51 5.97 -9.97
#